data_AF-A0AAW5MB97-F1
#
_entry.id   AF-A0AAW5MB97-F1
#
_cell.length_a   1.000
_cell.length_b   1.000
_cell.length_c   1.000
_cell.angle_alpha   90.00
_cell.angle_beta   90.00
_cell.angle_gamma   90.00
#
_symmetry.space_group_name_H-M   'P 1'
#
loop_
_entity.id
_entity.type
_entity.pdbx_description
1 polymer ?
#
loop_
_entity_poly.entity_id
_entity_poly.type
_entity_poly.pdbx_seq_one_letter_code
_entity_poly.pdbx_strand_id
1 'polypeptide(L)'
;MRRYFSVLSFFIVTPVLAYSENAIDQIIALDKPYAITHINSYDIDCVWTKDAEGRLHSEAMGPDGPGLCWDEKSFDQVELLDQEKKLIWHAPPSFDYEYGDENKCYYKVDKKGGFVDFRVGDNATEKEAYECRKNSNKAKALSLATPVEKKVEFGGYVATKRNIHGSVALACYTGSLDSDGVILSKDEQEKRYQKLLDLYADDIHNTQRIKNAFSFARTKLSDKYPLDTLGRYRASVCDQMVIKGRL
;
A
#
# COMPACT_ATOMS: atom_id res chain seq x y z
N MET A 1 15.14 -43.80 -1.24
CA MET A 1 15.15 -42.41 -0.71
C MET A 1 14.01 -41.63 -1.34
N ARG A 2 12.95 -41.32 -0.59
CA ARG A 2 11.82 -40.49 -1.06
C ARG A 2 12.27 -39.02 -1.08
N ARG A 3 12.24 -38.40 -2.26
CA ARG A 3 12.48 -36.95 -2.41
C ARG A 3 11.17 -36.23 -2.14
N TYR A 4 11.09 -35.52 -1.02
CA TYR A 4 10.00 -34.59 -0.73
C TYR A 4 10.26 -33.30 -1.50
N PHE A 5 9.45 -33.03 -2.53
CA PHE A 5 9.34 -31.70 -3.10
C PHE A 5 8.48 -30.87 -2.14
N SER A 6 9.10 -30.08 -1.28
CA SER A 6 8.42 -29.02 -0.55
C SER A 6 7.99 -27.95 -1.56
N VAL A 7 6.72 -27.96 -1.94
CA VAL A 7 6.12 -26.84 -2.66
C VAL A 7 6.03 -25.69 -1.65
N LEU A 8 6.92 -24.70 -1.79
CA LEU A 8 6.78 -23.43 -1.09
C LEU A 8 5.49 -22.76 -1.58
N SER A 9 4.42 -22.86 -0.78
CA SER A 9 3.24 -22.04 -0.95
C SER A 9 3.60 -20.61 -0.53
N PHE A 10 4.02 -19.80 -1.50
CA PHE A 10 4.08 -18.35 -1.30
C PHE A 10 2.65 -17.85 -1.19
N PHE A 11 2.22 -17.49 0.03
CA PHE A 11 1.08 -16.60 0.21
C PHE A 11 1.51 -15.22 -0.29
N ILE A 12 1.26 -14.96 -1.57
CA ILE A 12 1.29 -13.60 -2.09
C ILE A 12 0.06 -12.92 -1.50
N VAL A 13 0.25 -12.20 -0.40
CA VAL A 13 -0.70 -11.17 0.01
C VAL A 13 -0.55 -10.08 -1.04
N THR A 14 -1.36 -10.14 -2.10
CA THR A 14 -1.44 -9.05 -3.05
C THR A 14 -1.97 -7.83 -2.28
N PRO A 15 -1.21 -6.72 -2.20
CA PRO A 15 -1.83 -5.47 -1.84
C PRO A 15 -2.95 -5.20 -2.86
N VAL A 16 -4.12 -4.81 -2.38
CA VAL A 16 -5.30 -4.44 -3.17
C VAL A 16 -4.88 -3.63 -4.40
N LEU A 17 -4.89 -4.25 -5.58
CA LEU A 17 -4.54 -3.59 -6.83
C LEU A 17 -5.43 -4.13 -7.96
N ALA A 18 -6.23 -3.19 -8.48
CA ALA A 18 -6.98 -3.21 -9.75
C ALA A 18 -8.19 -4.15 -9.85
N TYR A 19 -9.20 -3.96 -8.99
CA TYR A 19 -10.56 -4.31 -9.41
C TYR A 19 -11.00 -3.36 -10.53
N SER A 20 -11.79 -3.86 -11.48
CA SER A 20 -12.48 -3.03 -12.46
C SER A 20 -13.37 -1.99 -11.78
N GLU A 21 -13.55 -0.82 -12.42
CA GLU A 21 -14.41 0.25 -11.86
C GLU A 21 -15.83 -0.26 -11.58
N ASN A 22 -16.37 -1.12 -12.45
CA ASN A 22 -17.68 -1.74 -12.28
C ASN A 22 -17.75 -2.62 -11.02
N ALA A 23 -16.72 -3.41 -10.74
CA ALA A 23 -16.68 -4.24 -9.53
C ALA A 23 -16.54 -3.37 -8.28
N ILE A 24 -15.76 -2.28 -8.33
CA ILE A 24 -15.64 -1.32 -7.23
C ILE A 24 -17.01 -0.71 -6.89
N ASP A 25 -17.74 -0.24 -7.91
CA ASP A 25 -19.05 0.39 -7.72
C ASP A 25 -20.08 -0.60 -7.13
N GLN A 26 -20.01 -1.88 -7.53
CA GLN A 26 -20.83 -2.94 -6.94
C GLN A 26 -20.47 -3.17 -5.46
N ILE A 27 -19.19 -3.38 -5.17
CA ILE A 27 -18.70 -3.69 -3.81
C ILE A 27 -19.04 -2.57 -2.82
N ILE A 28 -18.89 -1.31 -3.23
CA ILE A 28 -19.17 -0.14 -2.38
C ILE A 28 -20.62 -0.13 -1.88
N ALA A 29 -21.57 -0.71 -2.63
CA ALA A 29 -22.98 -0.76 -2.27
C ALA A 29 -23.36 -1.99 -1.42
N LEU A 30 -22.45 -2.95 -1.19
CA LEU A 30 -22.77 -4.19 -0.49
C LEU A 30 -22.75 -4.04 1.03
N ASP A 31 -23.75 -4.61 1.67
CA ASP A 31 -23.89 -4.77 3.11
C ASP A 31 -23.64 -6.22 3.59
N LYS A 32 -23.28 -7.11 2.66
CA LYS A 32 -23.07 -8.54 2.87
C LYS A 32 -21.70 -9.00 2.35
N PRO A 33 -21.20 -10.16 2.84
CA PRO A 33 -19.93 -10.71 2.37
C PRO A 33 -19.93 -10.97 0.87
N TYR A 34 -18.77 -10.78 0.24
CA TYR A 34 -18.60 -10.94 -1.19
C TYR A 34 -17.33 -11.70 -1.55
N ALA A 35 -17.34 -12.33 -2.71
CA ALA A 35 -16.18 -12.94 -3.35
C ALA A 35 -16.01 -12.37 -4.76
N ILE A 36 -14.81 -12.48 -5.33
CA ILE A 36 -14.53 -11.98 -6.68
C ILE A 36 -13.89 -13.08 -7.51
N THR A 37 -14.34 -13.21 -8.75
CA THR A 37 -13.66 -14.01 -9.77
C THR A 37 -13.32 -13.14 -10.97
N HIS A 38 -12.21 -13.41 -11.63
CA HIS A 38 -11.78 -12.67 -12.81
C HIS A 38 -11.90 -13.51 -14.08
N ILE A 39 -12.57 -12.98 -15.09
CA ILE A 39 -12.74 -13.61 -16.41
C ILE A 39 -11.68 -13.05 -17.36
N ASN A 40 -10.54 -13.74 -17.46
CA ASN A 40 -9.37 -13.29 -18.22
C ASN A 40 -9.66 -12.95 -19.69
N SER A 41 -10.60 -13.64 -20.35
CA SER A 41 -10.88 -13.42 -21.78
C SER A 41 -11.55 -12.09 -22.08
N TYR A 42 -12.16 -11.46 -21.07
CA TYR A 42 -12.89 -10.20 -21.20
C TYR A 42 -12.36 -9.11 -20.26
N ASP A 43 -11.36 -9.43 -19.43
CA ASP A 43 -10.79 -8.51 -18.42
C ASP A 43 -11.88 -7.94 -17.49
N ILE A 44 -12.77 -8.82 -17.01
CA ILE A 44 -13.92 -8.47 -16.19
C ILE A 44 -13.85 -9.18 -14.84
N ASP A 45 -14.13 -8.41 -13.78
CA ASP A 45 -14.32 -8.94 -12.44
C ASP A 45 -15.81 -9.16 -12.15
N CYS A 46 -16.15 -10.37 -11.72
CA CYS A 46 -17.49 -10.73 -11.25
C CYS A 46 -17.52 -10.73 -9.74
N VAL A 47 -18.43 -9.94 -9.17
CA VAL A 47 -18.67 -9.85 -7.73
C VAL A 47 -19.79 -10.82 -7.37
N TRP A 48 -19.52 -11.70 -6.43
CA TRP A 48 -20.43 -12.76 -5.99
C TRP A 48 -20.81 -12.57 -4.54
N THR A 49 -22.09 -12.75 -4.22
CA THR A 49 -22.60 -12.79 -2.85
C THR A 49 -23.34 -14.10 -2.61
N LYS A 50 -23.76 -14.33 -1.37
CA LYS A 50 -24.73 -15.38 -1.05
C LYS A 50 -26.08 -14.76 -0.71
N ASP A 51 -27.14 -15.37 -1.22
CA ASP A 51 -28.51 -15.04 -0.80
C ASP A 51 -28.81 -15.57 0.61
N ALA A 52 -30.03 -15.36 1.09
CA ALA A 52 -30.47 -15.81 2.41
C ALA A 52 -30.45 -17.34 2.56
N GLU A 53 -30.58 -18.07 1.45
CA GLU A 53 -30.51 -19.53 1.36
C GLU A 53 -29.08 -20.05 1.18
N GLY A 54 -28.09 -19.17 1.08
CA GLY A 54 -26.67 -19.52 0.92
C GLY A 54 -26.25 -19.83 -0.51
N ARG A 55 -27.07 -19.51 -1.51
CA ARG A 55 -26.79 -19.74 -2.94
C ARG A 55 -26.00 -18.57 -3.52
N LEU A 56 -25.14 -18.88 -4.49
CA LEU A 56 -24.33 -17.87 -5.18
C LEU A 56 -25.21 -16.95 -6.04
N HIS A 57 -24.94 -15.66 -5.93
CA HIS A 57 -25.61 -14.60 -6.69
C HIS A 57 -24.57 -13.62 -7.22
N SER A 58 -24.65 -13.24 -8.50
CA SER A 58 -23.76 -12.23 -9.06
C SER A 58 -24.34 -10.83 -8.88
N GLU A 59 -23.56 -9.90 -8.35
CA GLU A 59 -23.95 -8.49 -8.17
C GLU A 59 -23.66 -7.67 -9.44
N ALA A 60 -23.33 -8.32 -10.56
CA ALA A 60 -22.99 -7.65 -11.81
C ALA A 60 -24.15 -6.78 -12.33
N MET A 61 -23.93 -5.47 -12.42
CA MET A 61 -24.87 -4.48 -12.95
C MET A 61 -24.30 -3.75 -14.18
N GLY A 62 -25.18 -3.25 -15.07
CA GLY A 62 -24.81 -2.40 -16.21
C GLY A 62 -24.82 -3.10 -17.59
N PRO A 63 -24.45 -2.40 -18.68
CA PRO A 63 -24.48 -2.96 -20.04
C PRO A 63 -23.30 -3.91 -20.35
N ASP A 64 -22.17 -3.78 -19.65
CA ASP A 64 -20.92 -4.50 -19.98
C ASP A 64 -20.63 -5.72 -19.07
N GLY A 65 -21.39 -5.91 -17.98
CA GLY A 65 -21.09 -6.88 -16.92
C GLY A 65 -22.03 -8.10 -16.73
N PRO A 66 -23.38 -7.98 -16.84
CA PRO A 66 -24.26 -9.05 -16.38
C PRO A 66 -24.18 -10.29 -17.28
N GLY A 67 -24.13 -10.14 -18.60
CA GLY A 67 -24.16 -11.30 -19.51
C GLY A 67 -23.03 -12.31 -19.28
N LEU A 68 -21.84 -11.84 -18.92
CA LEU A 68 -20.65 -12.70 -18.78
C LEU A 68 -20.51 -13.30 -17.39
N CYS A 69 -20.87 -12.56 -16.35
CA CYS A 69 -20.85 -13.08 -14.98
C CYS A 69 -22.01 -14.06 -14.73
N TRP A 70 -23.13 -13.90 -15.44
CA TRP A 70 -24.27 -14.82 -15.38
C TRP A 70 -24.20 -15.97 -16.41
N ASP A 71 -23.17 -16.01 -17.25
CA ASP A 71 -22.96 -17.12 -18.19
C ASP A 71 -22.80 -18.45 -17.46
N GLU A 72 -23.35 -19.53 -18.03
CA GLU A 72 -23.33 -20.88 -17.45
C GLU A 72 -21.91 -21.32 -17.07
N LYS A 73 -20.91 -21.03 -17.90
CA LYS A 73 -19.52 -21.41 -17.61
C LYS A 73 -18.92 -20.63 -16.45
N SER A 74 -19.23 -19.33 -16.37
CA SER A 74 -18.79 -18.48 -15.27
C SER A 74 -19.44 -18.90 -13.97
N PHE A 75 -20.73 -19.25 -14.02
CA PHE A 75 -21.49 -19.75 -12.88
C PHE A 75 -20.96 -21.11 -12.39
N ASP A 76 -20.78 -22.08 -13.30
CA ASP A 76 -20.23 -23.41 -12.99
C ASP A 76 -18.83 -23.30 -12.36
N GLN A 77 -18.01 -22.38 -12.88
CA GLN A 77 -16.68 -22.14 -12.34
C GLN A 77 -16.74 -21.60 -10.91
N VAL A 78 -17.57 -20.59 -10.63
CA VAL A 78 -17.68 -20.05 -9.27
C VAL A 78 -18.30 -21.06 -8.30
N GLU A 79 -19.26 -21.87 -8.76
CA GLU A 79 -19.88 -22.91 -7.96
C GLU A 79 -18.85 -23.99 -7.58
N LEU A 80 -18.05 -24.45 -8.53
CA LEU A 80 -16.96 -25.37 -8.26
C LEU A 80 -15.97 -24.78 -7.23
N LEU A 81 -15.59 -23.51 -7.37
CA LEU A 81 -14.69 -22.85 -6.43
C LEU A 81 -15.30 -22.71 -5.02
N ASP A 82 -16.61 -22.49 -4.91
CA ASP A 82 -17.31 -22.43 -3.62
C ASP A 82 -17.36 -23.81 -2.96
N GLN A 83 -17.72 -24.85 -3.73
CA GLN A 83 -17.75 -26.24 -3.27
C GLN A 83 -16.37 -26.73 -2.80
N GLU A 84 -15.32 -26.34 -3.51
CA GLU A 84 -13.92 -26.63 -3.16
C GLU A 84 -13.36 -25.73 -2.05
N LYS A 85 -14.13 -24.77 -1.53
CA LYS A 85 -13.72 -23.78 -0.52
C LYS A 85 -12.50 -22.94 -0.95
N LYS A 86 -12.39 -22.67 -2.25
CA LYS A 86 -11.33 -21.86 -2.84
C LYS A 86 -11.72 -20.40 -3.04
N LEU A 87 -13.01 -20.07 -2.93
CA LEU A 87 -13.45 -18.67 -2.90
C LEU A 87 -13.01 -17.97 -1.62
N ILE A 88 -12.38 -16.82 -1.77
CA ILE A 88 -12.04 -15.92 -0.67
C ILE A 88 -13.22 -14.98 -0.46
N TRP A 89 -13.85 -15.11 0.70
CA TRP A 89 -14.96 -14.26 1.12
C TRP A 89 -14.44 -13.07 1.93
N HIS A 90 -14.77 -11.87 1.47
CA HIS A 90 -14.46 -10.60 2.10
C HIS A 90 -15.66 -10.11 2.91
N ALA A 91 -15.39 -9.41 4.01
CA ALA A 91 -16.43 -8.68 4.73
C ALA A 91 -16.89 -7.46 3.89
N PRO A 92 -18.16 -7.02 4.02
CA PRO A 92 -18.61 -5.81 3.35
C PRO A 92 -17.80 -4.58 3.78
N PRO A 93 -17.66 -3.55 2.92
CA PRO A 93 -16.97 -2.32 3.28
C PRO A 93 -17.61 -1.65 4.49
N SER A 94 -16.80 -1.28 5.49
CA SER A 94 -17.31 -0.67 6.73
C SER A 94 -17.32 0.86 6.75
N PHE A 95 -16.68 1.50 5.76
CA PHE A 95 -16.58 2.96 5.60
C PHE A 95 -16.35 3.72 6.92
N ASP A 96 -15.22 3.45 7.57
CA ASP A 96 -14.90 3.86 8.94
C ASP A 96 -14.21 5.23 9.04
N TYR A 97 -14.29 6.04 7.99
CA TYR A 97 -13.74 7.39 7.93
C TYR A 97 -14.46 8.25 6.90
N GLU A 98 -14.71 9.50 7.25
CA GLU A 98 -15.34 10.47 6.37
C GLU A 98 -14.45 11.70 6.21
N TYR A 99 -14.39 12.24 4.99
CA TYR A 99 -13.58 13.41 4.65
C TYR A 99 -14.29 14.26 3.59
N GLY A 100 -14.24 15.59 3.74
CA GLY A 100 -14.85 16.54 2.82
C GLY A 100 -15.91 17.40 3.49
N ASP A 101 -16.74 18.03 2.68
CA ASP A 101 -17.86 18.89 3.11
C ASP A 101 -19.16 18.24 2.65
N GLU A 102 -19.98 17.78 3.59
CA GLU A 102 -21.26 17.12 3.29
C GLU A 102 -22.22 17.98 2.47
N ASN A 103 -22.12 19.31 2.55
CA ASN A 103 -22.96 20.21 1.76
C ASN A 103 -22.49 20.32 0.31
N LYS A 104 -21.26 19.91 0.00
CA LYS A 104 -20.65 20.00 -1.32
C LYS A 104 -20.26 18.64 -1.86
N CYS A 105 -19.21 18.06 -1.31
CA CYS A 105 -18.77 16.73 -1.67
C CYS A 105 -17.97 16.12 -0.52
N TYR A 106 -18.23 14.84 -0.26
CA TYR A 106 -17.56 14.11 0.78
C TYR A 106 -17.30 12.67 0.35
N TYR A 107 -16.38 12.03 1.04
CA TYR A 107 -15.88 10.70 0.76
C TYR A 107 -16.01 9.87 2.01
N LYS A 108 -16.65 8.70 1.90
CA LYS A 108 -16.56 7.66 2.92
C LYS A 108 -15.49 6.67 2.51
N VAL A 109 -14.61 6.31 3.43
CA VAL A 109 -13.45 5.48 3.15
C VAL A 109 -13.45 4.26 4.06
N ASP A 110 -13.38 3.08 3.45
CA ASP A 110 -13.02 1.85 4.14
C ASP A 110 -11.50 1.75 4.17
N LYS A 111 -10.91 2.02 5.34
CA LYS A 111 -9.44 1.99 5.50
C LYS A 111 -8.86 0.61 5.27
N LYS A 112 -9.61 -0.45 5.58
CA LYS A 112 -9.10 -1.83 5.57
C LYS A 112 -9.22 -2.43 4.17
N GLY A 113 -10.38 -2.25 3.53
CA GLY A 113 -10.62 -2.72 2.17
C GLY A 113 -10.04 -1.81 1.08
N GLY A 114 -9.75 -0.54 1.42
CA GLY A 114 -9.22 0.44 0.47
C GLY A 114 -10.28 1.05 -0.46
N PHE A 115 -11.56 0.93 -0.11
CA PHE A 115 -12.67 1.44 -0.93
C PHE A 115 -12.99 2.90 -0.59
N VAL A 116 -13.37 3.66 -1.61
CA VAL A 116 -13.76 5.08 -1.48
C VAL A 116 -15.11 5.28 -2.12
N ASP A 117 -16.12 5.53 -1.29
CA ASP A 117 -17.46 5.94 -1.70
C ASP A 117 -17.52 7.46 -1.79
N PHE A 118 -17.82 7.98 -2.98
CA PHE A 118 -17.94 9.40 -3.24
C PHE A 118 -19.41 9.82 -3.22
N ARG A 119 -19.71 10.87 -2.45
CA ARG A 119 -21.05 11.42 -2.33
C ARG A 119 -21.07 12.91 -2.65
N VAL A 120 -22.09 13.32 -3.40
CA VAL A 120 -22.37 14.71 -3.75
C VAL A 120 -23.37 15.25 -2.74
N GLY A 121 -23.08 16.42 -2.16
CA GLY A 121 -23.98 17.14 -1.28
C GLY A 121 -25.00 17.97 -2.05
N ASP A 122 -26.09 18.34 -1.38
CA ASP A 122 -27.23 19.01 -2.01
C ASP A 122 -26.90 20.38 -2.62
N ASN A 123 -25.84 21.06 -2.14
CA ASN A 123 -25.44 22.39 -2.60
C ASN A 123 -24.22 22.37 -3.55
N ALA A 124 -23.85 21.18 -4.06
CA ALA A 124 -22.72 21.06 -4.98
C ALA A 124 -23.05 21.61 -6.37
N THR A 125 -22.17 22.43 -6.93
CA THR A 125 -22.22 22.73 -8.37
C THR A 125 -21.77 21.53 -9.19
N GLU A 126 -22.19 21.42 -10.45
CA GLU A 126 -21.73 20.36 -11.37
C GLU A 126 -20.20 20.32 -11.49
N LYS A 127 -19.56 21.50 -11.48
CA LYS A 127 -18.10 21.62 -11.52
C LYS A 127 -17.44 21.04 -10.28
N GLU A 128 -17.98 21.32 -9.09
CA GLU A 128 -17.48 20.75 -7.84
C GLU A 128 -17.68 19.23 -7.82
N ALA A 129 -18.86 18.74 -8.21
CA ALA A 129 -19.13 17.31 -8.30
C ALA A 129 -18.19 16.60 -9.29
N TYR A 130 -17.92 17.20 -10.45
CA TYR A 130 -16.99 16.65 -11.44
C TYR A 130 -15.56 16.58 -10.90
N GLU A 131 -15.07 17.65 -10.26
CA GLU A 131 -13.74 17.64 -9.64
C GLU A 131 -13.66 16.55 -8.55
N CYS A 132 -14.66 16.44 -7.68
CA CYS A 132 -14.65 15.47 -6.61
C CYS A 132 -14.73 14.01 -7.10
N ARG A 133 -15.36 13.75 -8.25
CA ARG A 133 -15.43 12.41 -8.85
C ARG A 133 -14.07 11.90 -9.37
N LYS A 134 -13.11 12.78 -9.65
CA LYS A 134 -11.82 12.40 -10.23
C LYS A 134 -11.08 11.37 -9.36
N ASN A 135 -10.49 10.37 -10.02
CA ASN A 135 -9.72 9.30 -9.37
C ASN A 135 -8.57 9.85 -8.51
N SER A 136 -7.97 10.99 -8.87
CA SER A 136 -6.94 11.66 -8.05
C SER A 136 -7.47 12.13 -6.69
N ASN A 137 -8.72 12.59 -6.61
CA ASN A 137 -9.33 13.03 -5.36
C ASN A 137 -9.79 11.84 -4.51
N LYS A 138 -10.33 10.78 -5.12
CA LYS A 138 -10.60 9.51 -4.43
C LYS A 138 -9.31 8.93 -3.82
N ALA A 139 -8.22 8.88 -4.57
CA ALA A 139 -6.91 8.42 -4.07
C ALA A 139 -6.37 9.28 -2.93
N LYS A 140 -6.58 10.61 -2.99
CA LYS A 140 -6.22 11.52 -1.91
C LYS A 140 -7.03 11.24 -0.64
N ALA A 141 -8.35 11.05 -0.75
CA ALA A 141 -9.20 10.70 0.38
C ALA A 141 -8.75 9.38 1.04
N LEU A 142 -8.45 8.36 0.23
CA LEU A 142 -7.90 7.10 0.71
C LEU A 142 -6.58 7.31 1.45
N SER A 143 -5.63 8.05 0.86
CA SER A 143 -4.33 8.32 1.49
C SER A 143 -4.42 9.09 2.81
N LEU A 144 -5.47 9.89 3.02
CA LEU A 144 -5.71 10.58 4.28
C LEU A 144 -6.31 9.64 5.34
N ALA A 145 -7.19 8.74 4.91
CA ALA A 145 -7.85 7.78 5.78
C ALA A 145 -6.92 6.63 6.22
N THR A 146 -6.13 6.10 5.28
CA THR A 146 -5.15 5.04 5.51
C THR A 146 -3.79 5.69 5.75
N PRO A 147 -3.27 5.73 6.99
CA PRO A 147 -1.89 6.12 7.21
C PRO A 147 -1.00 5.05 6.57
N VAL A 148 -0.64 5.25 5.30
CA VAL A 148 0.47 4.54 4.69
C VAL A 148 1.67 4.92 5.55
N GLU A 149 2.18 3.95 6.31
CA GLU A 149 3.35 4.19 7.14
C GLU A 149 4.46 4.67 6.20
N LYS A 150 4.83 5.95 6.33
CA LYS A 150 5.89 6.53 5.51
C LYS A 150 7.13 5.69 5.72
N LYS A 151 7.68 5.16 4.63
CA LYS A 151 8.90 4.38 4.62
C LYS A 151 9.96 5.05 3.76
N VAL A 152 11.21 4.94 4.20
CA VAL A 152 12.39 5.34 3.44
C VAL A 152 13.21 4.08 3.22
N GLU A 153 13.58 3.84 1.96
CA GLU A 153 14.26 2.63 1.54
C GLU A 153 15.38 2.95 0.56
N PHE A 154 16.60 2.51 0.89
CA PHE A 154 17.76 2.54 -0.01
C PHE A 154 18.82 1.54 0.47
N GLY A 155 19.60 1.00 -0.47
CA GLY A 155 20.64 0.00 -0.16
C GLY A 155 20.12 -1.30 0.46
N GLY A 156 18.83 -1.64 0.27
CA GLY A 156 18.18 -2.81 0.86
C GLY A 156 17.74 -2.65 2.32
N TYR A 157 17.87 -1.45 2.90
CA TYR A 157 17.43 -1.14 4.26
C TYR A 157 16.14 -0.32 4.21
N VAL A 158 15.20 -0.63 5.11
CA VAL A 158 13.92 0.05 5.24
C VAL A 158 13.82 0.70 6.63
N ALA A 159 13.44 1.97 6.67
CA ALA A 159 13.09 2.65 7.91
C ALA A 159 11.70 3.28 7.83
N THR A 160 11.01 3.28 8.97
CA THR A 160 9.72 3.92 9.17
C THR A 160 9.78 4.77 10.44
N LYS A 161 8.76 5.61 10.70
CA LYS A 161 8.68 6.43 11.92
C LYS A 161 8.74 5.59 13.23
N ARG A 162 8.35 4.31 13.18
CA ARG A 162 8.42 3.38 14.32
C ARG A 162 9.82 2.79 14.53
N ASN A 163 10.73 2.93 13.57
CA ASN A 163 12.06 2.34 13.59
C ASN A 163 13.15 3.44 13.55
N ILE A 164 13.29 4.18 14.66
CA ILE A 164 14.33 5.21 14.79
C ILE A 164 15.73 4.64 14.62
N HIS A 165 15.99 3.42 15.11
CA HIS A 165 17.30 2.79 14.93
C HIS A 165 17.63 2.56 13.45
N GLY A 166 16.66 2.08 12.67
CA GLY A 166 16.77 1.96 11.21
C GLY A 166 16.96 3.31 10.53
N SER A 167 16.28 4.37 10.98
CA SER A 167 16.45 5.71 10.42
C SER A 167 17.82 6.32 10.74
N VAL A 168 18.33 6.11 11.96
CA VAL A 168 19.67 6.55 12.38
C VAL A 168 20.76 5.77 11.63
N ALA A 169 20.57 4.47 11.44
CA ALA A 169 21.45 3.64 10.61
C ALA A 169 21.46 4.13 9.15
N LEU A 170 20.27 4.28 8.52
CA LEU A 170 20.12 4.84 7.17
C LEU A 170 20.72 6.24 7.03
N ALA A 171 20.59 7.09 8.06
CA ALA A 171 21.19 8.43 8.06
C ALA A 171 22.72 8.39 7.99
N CYS A 172 23.35 7.35 8.55
CA CYS A 172 24.76 7.11 8.35
C CYS A 172 25.13 6.53 6.97
N TYR A 173 24.14 5.94 6.28
CA TYR A 173 24.26 5.29 4.97
C TYR A 173 23.81 6.14 3.79
N THR A 174 23.45 7.41 3.98
CA THR A 174 23.16 8.36 2.88
C THR A 174 24.40 8.66 2.00
N GLY A 175 25.42 7.81 2.03
CA GLY A 175 26.79 8.05 1.62
C GLY A 175 27.02 8.13 0.11
N SER A 176 28.30 8.22 -0.26
CA SER A 176 28.78 8.59 -1.58
C SER A 176 28.64 7.55 -2.68
N LEU A 177 28.13 6.34 -2.39
CA LEU A 177 28.07 5.19 -3.30
C LEU A 177 26.75 4.43 -3.12
N ASP A 178 26.16 3.87 -4.17
CA ASP A 178 24.97 3.00 -4.09
C ASP A 178 25.35 1.50 -4.07
N SER A 179 24.37 0.62 -3.92
CA SER A 179 24.53 -0.84 -3.81
C SER A 179 25.24 -1.51 -5.01
N ASP A 180 25.27 -0.83 -6.15
CA ASP A 180 25.97 -1.21 -7.39
C ASP A 180 27.39 -0.63 -7.49
N GLY A 181 27.85 0.12 -6.48
CA GLY A 181 29.16 0.77 -6.46
C GLY A 181 29.22 2.09 -7.23
N VAL A 182 28.08 2.66 -7.66
CA VAL A 182 28.03 3.93 -8.38
C VAL A 182 28.07 5.10 -7.42
N ILE A 183 28.90 6.11 -7.71
CA ILE A 183 29.00 7.32 -6.88
C ILE A 183 27.69 8.09 -6.91
N LEU A 184 27.10 8.31 -5.73
CA LEU A 184 25.89 9.11 -5.57
C LEU A 184 26.22 10.60 -5.65
N SER A 185 25.44 11.33 -6.45
CA SER A 185 25.53 12.79 -6.51
C SER A 185 25.22 13.40 -5.15
N LYS A 186 25.77 14.58 -4.86
CA LYS A 186 25.48 15.31 -3.62
C LYS A 186 23.97 15.58 -3.46
N ASP A 187 23.29 15.82 -4.57
CA ASP A 187 21.85 16.08 -4.59
C ASP A 187 21.04 14.85 -4.17
N GLU A 188 21.43 13.65 -4.63
CA GLU A 188 20.76 12.41 -4.24
C GLU A 188 21.04 12.05 -2.77
N GLN A 189 22.25 12.32 -2.28
CA GLN A 189 22.59 12.16 -0.85
C GLN A 189 21.72 13.07 0.03
N GLU A 190 21.58 14.34 -0.34
CA GLU A 190 20.74 15.31 0.39
C GLU A 190 19.26 14.93 0.32
N LYS A 191 18.78 14.47 -0.83
CA LYS A 191 17.40 14.00 -1.01
C LYS A 191 17.09 12.78 -0.14
N ARG A 192 18.00 11.81 -0.05
CA ARG A 192 17.85 10.63 0.82
C ARG A 192 17.82 11.04 2.30
N TYR A 193 18.67 11.99 2.68
CA TYR A 193 18.70 12.54 4.02
C TYR A 193 17.40 13.29 4.38
N GLN A 194 16.91 14.17 3.50
CA GLN A 194 15.66 14.90 3.73
C GLN A 194 14.47 13.96 3.91
N LYS A 195 14.38 12.89 3.10
CA LYS A 195 13.34 11.86 3.26
C LYS A 195 13.33 11.23 4.65
N LEU A 196 14.51 11.01 5.26
CA LEU A 196 14.61 10.49 6.62
C LEU A 196 14.12 11.51 7.66
N LEU A 197 14.44 12.79 7.48
CA LEU A 197 13.95 13.86 8.36
C LEU A 197 12.41 13.99 8.27
N ASP A 198 11.85 13.84 7.07
CA ASP A 198 10.40 13.94 6.84
C ASP A 198 9.59 12.84 7.54
N LEU A 199 10.23 11.72 7.94
CA LEU A 199 9.62 10.71 8.80
C LEU A 199 9.35 11.21 10.23
N TYR A 200 10.10 12.21 10.69
CA TYR A 200 10.13 12.70 12.06
C TYR A 200 9.92 14.22 12.16
N ALA A 201 9.27 14.83 11.16
CA ALA A 201 9.11 16.29 11.09
C ALA A 201 8.46 16.93 12.34
N ASP A 202 7.62 16.16 13.05
CA ASP A 202 6.96 16.51 14.30
C ASP A 202 7.71 16.04 15.58
N ASP A 203 8.85 15.38 15.43
CA ASP A 203 9.65 14.79 16.51
C ASP A 203 11.07 15.38 16.51
N ILE A 204 11.23 16.46 17.28
CA ILE A 204 12.49 17.22 17.39
C ILE A 204 13.64 16.34 17.90
N HIS A 205 13.36 15.46 18.87
CA HIS A 205 14.37 14.60 19.48
C HIS A 205 14.94 13.60 18.45
N ASN A 206 14.07 12.88 17.76
CA ASN A 206 14.49 11.89 16.77
C ASN A 206 15.08 12.55 15.50
N THR A 207 14.57 13.71 15.11
CA THR A 207 15.20 14.56 14.08
C THR A 207 16.65 14.89 14.44
N GLN A 208 16.93 15.21 15.71
CA GLN A 208 18.29 15.53 16.15
C GLN A 208 19.21 14.31 16.10
N ARG A 209 18.72 13.12 16.44
CA ARG A 209 19.49 11.86 16.33
C ARG A 209 19.89 11.57 14.88
N ILE A 210 18.94 11.74 13.95
CA ILE A 210 19.20 11.58 12.50
C ILE A 210 20.24 12.60 12.01
N LYS A 211 20.13 13.87 12.41
CA LYS A 211 21.12 14.92 12.11
C LYS A 211 22.52 14.55 12.61
N ASN A 212 22.62 14.08 13.86
CA ASN A 212 23.90 13.69 14.47
C ASN A 212 24.54 12.52 13.73
N ALA A 213 23.74 11.51 13.36
CA ALA A 213 24.17 10.34 12.63
C ALA A 213 24.67 10.66 11.21
N PHE A 214 23.94 11.51 10.48
CA PHE A 214 24.35 12.01 9.17
C PHE A 214 25.66 12.80 9.25
N SER A 215 25.77 13.72 10.22
CA SER A 215 26.98 14.52 10.43
C SER A 215 28.20 13.66 10.82
N PHE A 216 28.00 12.69 11.71
CA PHE A 216 29.04 11.74 12.09
C PHE A 216 29.55 10.96 10.87
N ALA A 217 28.64 10.41 10.06
CA ALA A 217 29.03 9.63 8.89
C ALA A 217 29.77 10.48 7.85
N ARG A 218 29.30 11.71 7.61
CA ARG A 218 29.94 12.65 6.68
C ARG A 218 31.33 13.10 7.14
N THR A 219 31.57 13.23 8.43
CA THR A 219 32.84 13.75 8.97
C THR A 219 33.85 12.67 9.35
N LYS A 220 33.38 11.47 9.71
CA LYS A 220 34.22 10.39 10.26
C LYS A 220 34.31 9.16 9.36
N LEU A 221 33.34 8.95 8.45
CA LEU A 221 33.23 7.73 7.66
C LEU A 221 33.40 7.95 6.15
N SER A 222 33.11 9.15 5.59
CA SER A 222 33.08 9.39 4.14
C SER A 222 34.35 8.96 3.41
N ASP A 223 35.51 9.20 4.01
CA ASP A 223 36.81 9.01 3.35
C ASP A 223 37.52 7.73 3.80
N LYS A 224 37.09 7.14 4.93
CA LYS A 224 37.71 5.95 5.53
C LYS A 224 37.00 4.65 5.19
N TYR A 225 35.69 4.71 4.94
CA TYR A 225 34.84 3.55 4.75
C TYR A 225 33.85 3.82 3.61
N PRO A 226 34.28 3.66 2.33
CA PRO A 226 33.34 3.60 1.22
C PRO A 226 32.31 2.50 1.52
N LEU A 227 31.07 2.67 1.08
CA LEU A 227 30.08 1.60 1.18
C LEU A 227 30.63 0.41 0.39
N ASP A 228 30.92 -0.68 1.11
CA ASP A 228 31.22 -1.98 0.51
C ASP A 228 29.98 -2.47 -0.27
N THR A 229 30.11 -3.51 -1.08
CA THR A 229 28.95 -4.06 -1.81
C THR A 229 27.84 -4.38 -0.78
N LEU A 230 26.68 -3.71 -0.90
CA LEU A 230 25.54 -3.73 0.05
C LEU A 230 25.69 -2.94 1.37
N GLY A 231 26.77 -2.16 1.54
CA GLY A 231 26.97 -1.24 2.66
C GLY A 231 27.09 -1.90 4.04
N ARG A 232 27.34 -3.21 4.10
CA ARG A 232 27.30 -4.05 5.31
C ARG A 232 28.36 -3.71 6.35
N TYR A 233 29.53 -3.26 5.92
CA TYR A 233 30.59 -2.89 6.86
C TYR A 233 30.29 -1.54 7.52
N ARG A 234 29.93 -0.53 6.71
CA ARG A 234 29.56 0.80 7.21
C ARG A 234 28.30 0.72 8.08
N ALA A 235 27.26 0.07 7.55
CA ALA A 235 26.53 -1.01 8.22
C ALA A 235 26.76 -1.23 9.73
N SER A 236 27.56 -2.26 9.96
CA SER A 236 27.98 -2.72 11.27
C SER A 236 28.63 -1.63 12.15
N VAL A 237 29.41 -0.71 11.58
CA VAL A 237 30.07 0.36 12.35
C VAL A 237 29.04 1.34 12.92
N CYS A 238 28.06 1.72 12.11
CA CYS A 238 27.00 2.63 12.53
C CYS A 238 26.04 1.95 13.50
N ASP A 239 25.63 0.72 13.22
CA ASP A 239 24.83 -0.08 14.14
C ASP A 239 25.51 -0.23 15.51
N GLN A 240 26.82 -0.48 15.54
CA GLN A 240 27.57 -0.53 16.79
C GLN A 240 27.59 0.81 17.54
N MET A 241 27.66 1.93 16.84
CA MET A 241 27.64 3.26 17.47
C MET A 241 26.25 3.60 18.02
N VAL A 242 25.18 3.18 17.33
CA VAL A 242 23.79 3.27 17.79
C VAL A 242 23.56 2.40 19.03
N ILE A 243 24.00 1.14 19.01
CA ILE A 243 23.90 0.21 20.16
C ILE A 243 24.66 0.77 21.38
N LYS A 244 25.80 1.44 21.15
CA LYS A 244 26.62 2.07 22.21
C LYS A 244 26.06 3.40 22.71
N GLY A 245 24.90 3.86 22.20
CA GLY A 245 24.28 5.13 22.59
C GLY A 245 25.10 6.38 22.21
N ARG A 246 25.98 6.25 21.21
CA ARG A 246 26.85 7.34 20.74
C ARG A 246 26.23 8.13 19.57
N LEU A 247 25.10 7.65 19.04
CA LEU A 247 24.31 8.22 17.94
C LEU A 247 22.80 8.14 18.22
#